data_AF-A0AAD6A9M2-F1
#
_entry.id   AF-A0AAD6A9M2-F1
#
_cell.length_a   1.000
_cell.length_b   1.000
_cell.length_c   1.000
_cell.angle_alpha   90.00
_cell.angle_beta   90.00
_cell.angle_gamma   90.00
#
_symmetry.space_group_name_H-M   'P 1'
#
loop_
_entity.id
_entity.type
_entity.pdbx_description
1 polymer ?
#
loop_
_entity_poly.entity_id
_entity_poly.type
_entity_poly.pdbx_seq_one_letter_code
_entity_poly.pdbx_strand_id
1 'polypeptide(L)'
;MTVLKAVRAKKQLLYKDRPVRFYPDLAAEIHKKQKEFDAVRQKLRTMWIRYSLLLPAKLLVTHKDKTQTFENLADVEAFIR
;
A
#
# COMPACT_ATOMS: atom_id res chain seq x y z
N MET A 1 -17.76 -1.86 -11.11
CA MET A 1 -16.88 -0.76 -10.66
C MET A 1 -17.17 -0.47 -9.19
N THR A 2 -16.17 -0.42 -8.31
CA THR A 2 -16.39 -0.13 -6.88
C THR A 2 -16.00 1.33 -6.59
N VAL A 3 -16.72 2.02 -5.71
CA VAL A 3 -16.47 3.43 -5.35
C VAL A 3 -14.99 3.69 -5.02
N LEU A 4 -14.35 2.78 -4.29
CA LEU A 4 -12.92 2.87 -3.94
C LEU A 4 -11.98 2.93 -5.16
N LYS A 5 -12.31 2.26 -6.28
CA LYS A 5 -11.51 2.33 -7.51
C LYS A 5 -11.62 3.72 -8.15
N ALA A 6 -12.83 4.29 -8.19
CA ALA A 6 -13.06 5.63 -8.73
C ALA A 6 -12.35 6.71 -7.90
N VAL A 7 -12.37 6.59 -6.57
CA VAL A 7 -11.66 7.50 -5.67
C VAL A 7 -10.15 7.44 -5.91
N ARG A 8 -9.56 6.24 -6.05
CA ARG A 8 -8.12 6.07 -6.32
C ARG A 8 -7.70 6.70 -7.66
N ALA A 9 -8.54 6.60 -8.69
CA ALA A 9 -8.27 7.21 -9.99
C ALA A 9 -8.29 8.74 -9.93
N LYS A 10 -9.21 9.32 -9.15
CA LYS A 10 -9.40 10.78 -9.04
C LYS A 10 -8.30 11.50 -8.24
N LYS A 11 -7.50 10.76 -7.44
CA LYS A 11 -6.42 11.21 -6.53
C LYS A 11 -6.85 12.17 -5.41
N GLN A 12 -7.57 13.25 -5.73
CA GLN A 12 -8.10 14.22 -4.79
C GLN A 12 -9.63 14.30 -4.95
N LEU A 13 -10.34 14.21 -3.82
CA LEU A 13 -11.79 14.34 -3.79
C LEU A 13 -12.17 15.44 -2.81
N LEU A 14 -12.90 16.44 -3.31
CA LEU A 14 -13.39 17.57 -2.55
C LEU A 14 -14.90 17.46 -2.41
N TYR A 15 -15.41 17.68 -1.20
CA TYR A 15 -16.83 17.84 -0.91
C TYR A 15 -17.00 19.15 -0.16
N LYS A 16 -17.74 20.10 -0.76
CA LYS A 16 -17.90 21.46 -0.20
C LYS A 16 -16.55 22.10 0.15
N ASP A 17 -15.61 22.06 -0.80
CA ASP A 17 -14.23 22.56 -0.66
C ASP A 17 -13.38 21.88 0.43
N ARG A 18 -13.84 20.76 0.99
CA ARG A 18 -13.10 19.99 2.00
C ARG A 18 -12.57 18.67 1.42
N PRO A 19 -11.31 18.31 1.68
CA PRO A 19 -10.77 17.04 1.23
C PRO A 19 -11.43 15.86 1.96
N VAL A 20 -11.97 14.92 1.19
CA VAL A 20 -12.58 13.68 1.70
C VAL A 20 -11.75 12.49 1.28
N ARG A 21 -11.54 11.56 2.22
CA ARG A 21 -10.82 10.31 1.99
C ARG A 21 -11.76 9.14 2.17
N PHE A 22 -11.69 8.17 1.26
CA PHE A 22 -12.47 6.93 1.35
C PHE A 22 -11.53 5.79 1.69
N TYR A 23 -11.93 5.00 2.68
CA TYR A 23 -11.22 3.82 3.11
C TYR A 23 -12.17 2.61 3.08
N PRO A 24 -11.64 1.41 2.79
CA PRO A 24 -12.38 0.17 3.00
C PRO A 24 -12.64 -0.03 4.50
N ASP A 25 -13.81 -0.57 4.84
CA ASP A 25 -14.13 -0.96 6.21
C ASP A 25 -13.40 -2.28 6.54
N LEU A 26 -12.35 -2.21 7.34
CA LEU A 26 -11.48 -3.34 7.67
C LEU A 26 -11.35 -3.48 9.19
N ALA A 27 -11.22 -4.74 9.64
CA ALA A 27 -10.98 -5.03 11.05
C ALA A 27 -9.66 -4.39 11.54
N ALA A 28 -9.62 -4.03 12.82
CA ALA A 28 -8.46 -3.41 13.46
C ALA A 28 -7.18 -4.27 13.33
N GLU A 29 -7.31 -5.59 13.33
CA GLU A 29 -6.19 -6.52 13.13
C GLU A 29 -5.55 -6.38 11.75
N ILE A 30 -6.36 -6.15 10.70
CA ILE A 30 -5.85 -5.93 9.35
C ILE A 30 -5.12 -4.60 9.29
N HIS A 31 -5.63 -3.56 9.95
CA HIS A 31 -4.93 -2.28 10.06
C HIS A 31 -3.57 -2.39 10.78
N LYS A 32 -3.48 -3.21 11.84
CA LYS A 32 -2.20 -3.49 12.51
C LYS A 32 -1.20 -4.15 11.56
N LYS A 33 -1.62 -5.19 10.82
CA LYS A 33 -0.77 -5.84 9.82
C LYS A 33 -0.32 -4.88 8.71
N GLN A 34 -1.20 -4.00 8.23
CA GLN A 34 -0.80 -2.97 7.26
C GLN A 34 0.25 -2.01 7.81
N LYS A 35 0.16 -1.66 9.10
CA LYS A 35 1.09 -0.76 9.79
C LYS A 35 2.48 -1.38 9.97
N GLU A 36 2.57 -2.70 10.12
CA GLU A 36 3.87 -3.40 10.18
C GLU A 36 4.70 -3.13 8.91
N PHE A 37 4.06 -2.99 7.74
CA PHE A 37 4.75 -2.66 6.50
C PHE A 37 5.24 -1.21 6.40
N ASP A 38 4.86 -0.30 7.30
CA ASP A 38 5.20 1.12 7.17
C ASP A 38 6.71 1.37 7.21
N ALA A 39 7.45 0.64 8.06
CA ALA A 39 8.90 0.74 8.13
C ALA A 39 9.56 0.32 6.79
N VAL A 40 9.10 -0.79 6.20
CA VAL A 40 9.61 -1.29 4.91
C VAL A 40 9.23 -0.38 3.76
N ARG A 41 8.02 0.21 3.78
CA ARG A 41 7.58 1.21 2.80
C ARG A 41 8.46 2.45 2.83
N GLN A 42 8.85 2.90 4.02
CA GLN A 42 9.77 4.02 4.16
C GLN A 42 11.14 3.67 3.55
N LYS A 43 11.69 2.48 3.83
CA LYS A 43 12.93 2.00 3.21
C LYS A 43 12.81 1.96 1.67
N LEU A 44 11.75 1.33 1.15
CA LEU A 44 11.48 1.24 -0.30
C LEU A 44 11.41 2.61 -0.96
N ARG A 45 10.77 3.59 -0.30
CA ARG A 45 10.69 4.97 -0.77
C ARG A 45 12.07 5.64 -0.81
N THR A 46 12.91 5.43 0.20
CA THR A 46 14.29 5.94 0.21
C THR A 46 15.12 5.33 -0.92
N MET A 47 14.91 4.05 -1.24
CA MET A 47 15.60 3.34 -2.33
C MET A 47 14.98 3.58 -3.71
N TRP A 48 13.96 4.45 -3.83
CA TRP A 48 13.22 4.70 -5.09
C TRP A 48 12.61 3.44 -5.74
N ILE A 49 12.34 2.41 -4.94
CA ILE A 49 11.74 1.16 -5.42
C ILE A 49 10.22 1.33 -5.50
N ARG A 50 9.62 0.91 -6.61
CA ARG A 50 8.17 0.96 -6.79
C ARG A 50 7.50 -0.09 -5.91
N TYR A 51 6.49 0.32 -5.15
CA TYR A 51 5.69 -0.58 -4.33
C TYR A 51 4.20 -0.21 -4.35
N SER A 52 3.36 -1.17 -4.00
CA SER A 52 1.92 -1.01 -3.84
C SER A 52 1.42 -1.90 -2.70
N LEU A 53 0.49 -1.42 -1.90
CA LEU A 53 -0.16 -2.25 -0.87
C LEU A 53 -1.53 -2.69 -1.37
N LEU A 54 -1.67 -3.99 -1.52
CA LEU A 54 -2.92 -4.65 -1.87
C LEU A 54 -3.69 -4.94 -0.58
N LEU A 55 -5.01 -4.78 -0.65
CA LEU A 55 -5.89 -5.25 0.41
C LEU A 55 -5.87 -6.79 0.46
N PRO A 56 -6.02 -7.40 1.64
CA PRO A 56 -6.16 -6.77 2.95
C PRO A 56 -4.81 -6.31 3.55
N ALA A 57 -3.70 -7.00 3.31
CA ALA A 57 -2.37 -6.61 3.83
C ALA A 57 -1.24 -7.30 3.05
N LYS A 58 -1.19 -7.14 1.73
CA LYS A 58 -0.10 -7.70 0.90
C LYS A 58 0.71 -6.59 0.27
N LEU A 59 2.03 -6.69 0.31
CA LEU A 59 2.94 -5.71 -0.28
C LEU A 59 3.44 -6.21 -1.63
N LEU A 60 3.09 -5.49 -2.69
CA LEU A 60 3.64 -5.67 -4.02
C LEU A 60 4.91 -4.81 -4.14
N VAL A 61 6.04 -5.41 -4.48
CA VAL A 61 7.31 -4.71 -4.69
C VAL A 61 7.82 -5.03 -6.08
N THR A 62 8.24 -4.01 -6.83
CA THR A 62 8.86 -4.14 -8.14
C THR A 62 10.32 -3.71 -8.06
N HIS A 63 11.23 -4.67 -8.13
CA HIS A 63 12.68 -4.46 -8.06
C HIS A 63 13.37 -5.24 -9.20
N LYS A 64 14.27 -4.59 -9.95
CA LYS A 64 15.02 -5.19 -11.07
C LYS A 64 14.12 -5.96 -12.07
N ASP A 65 13.05 -5.31 -12.52
CA ASP A 65 12.02 -5.86 -13.45
C ASP A 65 11.23 -7.06 -12.93
N LYS A 66 11.45 -7.48 -11.68
CA LYS A 66 10.65 -8.51 -11.00
C LYS A 66 9.64 -7.88 -10.08
N THR A 67 8.39 -8.27 -10.26
CA THR A 67 7.28 -7.84 -9.39
C THR A 67 6.84 -9.03 -8.55
N GLN A 68 6.93 -8.91 -7.22
CA GLN A 68 6.55 -9.98 -6.30
C GLN A 68 5.64 -9.44 -5.20
N THR A 69 4.71 -10.29 -4.77
CA THR A 69 3.77 -10.00 -3.68
C THR A 69 4.25 -10.69 -2.42
N PHE A 70 4.29 -9.95 -1.33
CA PHE A 70 4.77 -10.42 -0.03
C PHE A 70 3.67 -10.25 1.03
N GLU A 71 3.60 -11.23 1.93
CA GLU A 71 2.71 -11.20 3.10
C GLU A 71 3.50 -10.95 4.40
N ASN A 72 4.82 -11.04 4.34
CA ASN A 72 5.71 -10.91 5.49
C ASN A 72 6.84 -9.91 5.20
N LEU A 73 7.29 -9.19 6.22
CA LEU A 73 8.41 -8.24 6.11
C LEU A 73 9.74 -8.93 5.80
N ALA A 74 9.98 -10.10 6.39
CA ALA A 74 11.27 -10.80 6.25
C ALA A 74 11.58 -11.13 4.78
N ASP A 75 10.57 -11.58 4.03
CA ASP A 75 10.71 -11.93 2.62
C ASP A 75 10.98 -10.69 1.75
N VAL A 76 10.43 -9.53 2.14
CA VAL A 76 10.66 -8.27 1.42
C VAL A 76 12.10 -7.80 1.59
N GLU A 77 12.64 -7.88 2.81
CA GLU A 77 14.04 -7.48 3.06
C GLU A 77 15.02 -8.40 2.32
N ALA A 78 14.75 -9.70 2.27
CA ALA A 78 15.53 -10.65 1.48
C ALA A 78 15.46 -10.36 -0.03
N PHE A 79 14.33 -9.87 -0.54
CA PHE A 79 14.15 -9.54 -1.96
C PHE A 79 14.82 -8.21 -2.39
N ILE A 80 15.01 -7.29 -1.44
CA ILE A 80 15.66 -6.00 -1.70
C ILE A 80 17.19 -6.11 -1.63
N ARG A 81 17.73 -7.03 -0.82
CA ARG A 81 19.16 -7.28 -0.68
C ARG A 81 19.79 -7.77 -1.99
#